data_AF-A0A1G6MY10-F1
#
_entry.id   AF-A0A1G6MY10-F1
#
_cell.length_a   1.000
_cell.length_b   1.000
_cell.length_c   1.000
_cell.angle_alpha   90.00
_cell.angle_beta   90.00
_cell.angle_gamma   90.00
#
_symmetry.space_group_name_H-M   'P 1'
#
loop_
_entity.id
_entity.type
_entity.pdbx_description
1 polymer ?
#
loop_
_entity_poly.entity_id
_entity_poly.type
_entity_poly.pdbx_seq_one_letter_code
_entity_poly.pdbx_strand_id
1 'polypeptide(L)'
;MKKDSTRLVITFVMLIFLLVISLSTSILYTVNNYLESKRSNVPVFVFFKDNVSKEQALLYANSLKTHPGVKSVKFIDKSQALLDILSKLNLPQQQFSENPLPYSLEIFLKPQFAAEPSNINSIEKTFKSNSLIDEVRIPKGLFANISQTTLTFKEFSYVLIGVFILLEIIILALLLKITYEHKRDSYDKLKLLGIKRVKIFLMFLKHIFLSWFFASLLAVILGSIIMFLYINYINLVPVYQNDILISFGASGGLYIVFSFIILMVLSLFVFFIEDEKI
;
A
#
# COMPACT_ATOMS: atom_id res chain seq x y z
N MET A 1 21.21 -34.88 -22.87
CA MET A 1 20.72 -33.47 -22.78
C MET A 1 19.35 -33.29 -22.12
N LYS A 2 18.64 -34.32 -21.61
CA LYS A 2 17.27 -34.19 -21.04
C LYS A 2 17.20 -33.79 -19.54
N LYS A 3 18.33 -33.52 -18.86
CA LYS A 3 18.42 -33.48 -17.38
C LYS A 3 18.19 -32.09 -16.75
N ASP A 4 18.18 -31.01 -17.54
CA ASP A 4 18.12 -29.62 -17.03
C ASP A 4 16.75 -28.94 -17.17
N SER A 5 15.81 -29.52 -17.91
CA SER A 5 14.51 -28.89 -18.19
C SER A 5 13.66 -28.69 -16.93
N THR A 6 13.68 -29.62 -15.98
CA THR A 6 12.88 -29.50 -14.74
C THR A 6 13.38 -28.38 -13.83
N ARG A 7 14.71 -28.16 -13.75
CA ARG A 7 15.29 -27.05 -12.99
C ARG A 7 14.84 -25.71 -13.55
N LEU A 8 14.89 -25.56 -14.87
CA LEU A 8 14.49 -24.35 -15.55
C LEU A 8 13.01 -24.05 -15.28
N VAL A 9 12.13 -25.04 -15.38
CA VAL A 9 10.70 -24.86 -15.10
C VAL A 9 10.49 -24.34 -13.66
N ILE A 10 11.13 -24.94 -12.66
CA ILE A 10 11.00 -24.49 -11.26
C ILE A 10 11.51 -23.06 -11.10
N THR A 11 12.69 -22.75 -11.66
CA THR A 11 13.26 -21.40 -11.61
C THR A 11 12.34 -20.37 -12.25
N PHE A 12 11.79 -20.66 -13.43
CA PHE A 12 10.88 -19.74 -14.12
C PHE A 12 9.56 -19.54 -13.37
N VAL A 13 8.97 -20.61 -12.83
CA VAL A 13 7.73 -20.48 -12.06
C VAL A 13 7.96 -19.68 -10.78
N MET A 14 9.03 -19.97 -10.03
CA MET A 14 9.41 -19.18 -8.85
C MET A 14 9.66 -17.71 -9.20
N LEU A 15 10.38 -17.45 -10.30
CA LEU A 15 10.64 -16.10 -10.79
C LEU A 15 9.33 -15.35 -11.06
N ILE A 16 8.36 -16.00 -11.72
CA ILE A 16 7.07 -15.38 -12.02
C ILE A 16 6.31 -15.04 -10.75
N PHE A 17 6.23 -15.94 -9.76
CA PHE A 17 5.56 -15.64 -8.48
C PHE A 17 6.25 -14.51 -7.71
N LEU A 18 7.59 -14.54 -7.64
CA LEU A 18 8.43 -13.47 -7.07
C LEU A 18 8.14 -12.12 -7.72
N LEU A 19 8.06 -12.05 -9.04
CA LEU A 19 7.75 -10.81 -9.75
C LEU A 19 6.30 -10.37 -9.55
N VAL A 20 5.34 -11.28 -9.77
CA VAL A 20 3.90 -10.95 -9.72
C VAL A 20 3.53 -10.43 -8.33
N ILE A 21 3.95 -11.12 -7.26
CA ILE A 21 3.58 -10.72 -5.91
C ILE A 21 4.31 -9.42 -5.52
N SER A 22 5.63 -9.32 -5.76
CA SER A 22 6.38 -8.10 -5.39
C SER A 22 5.92 -6.84 -6.14
N LEU A 23 5.61 -6.96 -7.43
CA LEU A 23 5.08 -5.84 -8.22
C LEU A 23 3.65 -5.50 -7.80
N SER A 24 2.79 -6.51 -7.61
CA SER A 24 1.40 -6.29 -7.19
C SER A 24 1.34 -5.62 -5.82
N THR A 25 2.11 -6.07 -4.84
CA THR A 25 2.16 -5.44 -3.50
C THR A 25 2.63 -4.00 -3.58
N SER A 26 3.65 -3.71 -4.40
CA SER A 26 4.15 -2.34 -4.54
C SER A 26 3.12 -1.40 -5.20
N ILE A 27 2.40 -1.87 -6.23
CA ILE A 27 1.34 -1.10 -6.88
C ILE A 27 0.19 -0.86 -5.90
N LEU A 28 -0.28 -1.91 -5.22
CA LEU A 28 -1.37 -1.80 -4.25
C LEU A 28 -1.02 -0.86 -3.09
N TYR A 29 0.21 -0.91 -2.58
CA TYR A 29 0.69 0.01 -1.56
C TYR A 29 0.69 1.46 -2.06
N THR A 30 1.17 1.69 -3.28
CA THR A 30 1.19 3.02 -3.90
C THR A 30 -0.22 3.60 -4.03
N VAL A 31 -1.18 2.79 -4.49
CA VAL A 31 -2.58 3.21 -4.62
C VAL A 31 -3.19 3.50 -3.25
N ASN A 32 -2.94 2.65 -2.25
CA ASN A 32 -3.41 2.89 -0.88
C ASN A 32 -2.87 4.21 -0.32
N ASN A 33 -1.57 4.48 -0.45
CA ASN A 33 -0.97 5.75 -0.01
C ASN A 33 -1.53 6.95 -0.76
N TYR A 34 -1.79 6.82 -2.07
CA TYR A 34 -2.43 7.86 -2.85
C TYR A 34 -3.86 8.16 -2.37
N LEU A 35 -4.66 7.12 -2.09
CA LEU A 35 -6.01 7.25 -1.55
C LEU A 35 -6.01 7.89 -0.16
N GLU A 36 -5.05 7.53 0.71
CA GLU A 36 -4.87 8.16 2.02
C GLU A 36 -4.45 9.63 1.91
N SER A 37 -3.56 9.97 0.97
CA SER A 37 -3.17 11.35 0.69
C SER A 37 -4.37 12.19 0.25
N LYS A 38 -5.22 11.66 -0.65
CA LYS A 38 -6.47 12.30 -1.08
C LYS A 38 -7.42 12.56 0.08
N ARG A 39 -7.52 11.62 1.03
CA ARG A 39 -8.32 11.79 2.25
C ARG A 39 -7.87 12.99 3.09
N SER A 40 -6.56 13.23 3.18
CA SER A 40 -6.00 14.36 3.94
C SER A 40 -6.13 15.74 3.27
N ASN A 41 -6.57 15.78 2.01
CA ASN A 41 -6.70 17.01 1.22
C ASN A 41 -8.14 17.52 1.16
N VAL A 42 -9.07 16.94 1.91
CA VAL A 42 -10.43 17.46 2.03
C VAL A 42 -10.45 18.57 3.09
N PRO A 43 -10.78 19.83 2.71
CA PRO A 43 -10.79 20.94 3.65
C PRO A 43 -12.05 20.90 4.54
N VAL A 44 -11.84 21.20 5.82
CA VAL A 44 -12.90 21.58 6.76
C VAL A 44 -12.94 23.11 6.82
N PHE A 45 -14.10 23.69 6.57
CA PHE A 45 -14.29 25.14 6.61
C PHE A 45 -14.83 25.57 7.98
N VAL A 46 -14.18 26.54 8.61
CA VAL A 46 -14.63 27.15 9.85
C VAL A 46 -14.84 28.64 9.60
N PHE A 47 -16.04 29.14 9.88
CA PHE A 47 -16.42 30.53 9.73
C PHE A 47 -16.46 31.21 11.10
N PHE A 48 -15.83 32.38 11.19
CA PHE A 48 -15.88 33.21 12.40
C PHE A 48 -17.14 34.07 12.43
N LYS A 49 -17.51 34.56 13.61
CA LYS A 49 -18.56 35.58 13.76
C LYS A 49 -18.10 36.93 13.19
N ASP A 50 -19.06 37.76 12.78
CA ASP A 50 -18.78 39.07 12.16
C ASP A 50 -18.02 40.05 13.06
N ASN A 51 -18.15 39.90 14.37
CA ASN A 51 -17.51 40.76 15.38
C ASN A 51 -16.05 40.38 15.70
N VAL A 52 -15.50 39.33 15.07
CA VAL A 52 -14.14 38.84 15.35
C VAL A 52 -13.11 39.68 14.59
N SER A 53 -12.11 40.19 15.32
CA SER A 53 -10.98 40.91 14.72
C SER A 53 -10.00 39.96 14.02
N LYS A 54 -9.28 40.47 13.02
CA LYS A 54 -8.24 39.71 12.30
C LYS A 54 -7.17 39.12 13.23
N GLU A 55 -6.78 39.85 14.26
CA GLU A 55 -5.79 39.39 15.25
C GLU A 55 -6.30 38.19 16.05
N GLN A 56 -7.54 38.24 16.55
CA GLN A 56 -8.16 37.13 17.26
C GLN A 56 -8.31 35.89 16.37
N ALA A 57 -8.69 36.07 15.11
CA ALA A 57 -8.81 34.98 14.14
C ALA A 57 -7.44 34.32 13.83
N LEU A 58 -6.38 35.11 13.71
CA LEU A 58 -5.01 34.62 13.49
C LEU A 58 -4.45 33.89 14.72
N LEU A 59 -4.71 34.40 15.93
CA LEU A 59 -4.33 33.72 17.17
C LEU A 59 -5.00 32.36 17.27
N TYR A 60 -6.29 32.29 16.95
CA TYR A 60 -7.02 31.02 16.93
C TYR A 60 -6.48 30.06 15.85
N ALA A 61 -6.21 30.56 14.63
CA ALA A 61 -5.61 29.77 13.56
C ALA A 61 -4.25 29.16 13.98
N ASN A 62 -3.43 29.92 14.70
CA ASN A 62 -2.14 29.43 15.21
C ASN A 62 -2.31 28.40 16.33
N SER A 63 -3.30 28.55 17.20
CA SER A 63 -3.63 27.55 18.22
C SER A 63 -4.08 26.21 17.62
N LEU A 64 -4.73 26.24 16.45
CA LEU A 64 -5.17 25.03 15.76
C LEU A 64 -4.02 24.28 15.08
N LYS A 65 -2.92 24.95 14.74
CA LYS A 65 -1.74 24.29 14.14
C LYS A 65 -1.05 23.33 15.11
N THR A 66 -1.19 23.54 16.42
CA THR A 66 -0.62 22.64 17.45
C THR A 66 -1.55 21.47 17.79
N HIS A 67 -2.77 21.45 17.26
CA HIS A 67 -3.74 20.40 17.54
C HIS A 67 -3.31 19.06 16.90
N PRO A 68 -3.33 17.93 17.63
CA PRO A 68 -2.79 16.65 17.16
C PRO A 68 -3.45 16.12 15.89
N GLY A 69 -4.73 16.47 15.65
CA GLY A 69 -5.49 16.06 14.47
C GLY A 69 -5.40 16.96 13.24
N VAL A 70 -4.74 18.11 13.35
CA VAL A 70 -4.63 19.10 12.26
C VAL A 70 -3.32 18.89 11.49
N LYS A 71 -3.40 18.84 10.16
CA LYS A 71 -2.27 18.76 9.24
C LYS A 71 -1.79 20.16 8.86
N SER A 72 -2.72 21.03 8.49
CA SER A 72 -2.44 22.43 8.17
C SER A 72 -3.69 23.29 8.36
N VAL A 73 -3.47 24.58 8.63
CA VAL A 73 -4.51 25.60 8.76
C VAL A 73 -4.15 26.74 7.82
N LYS A 74 -5.07 27.09 6.94
CA LYS A 74 -4.96 28.25 6.05
C LYS A 74 -6.00 29.27 6.45
N PHE A 75 -5.54 30.47 6.81
CA PHE A 75 -6.41 31.61 7.08
C PHE A 75 -6.83 32.24 5.76
N ILE A 76 -8.13 32.51 5.60
CA ILE A 76 -8.69 33.16 4.44
C ILE A 76 -9.25 34.52 4.88
N ASP A 77 -8.68 35.57 4.30
CA ASP A 77 -9.15 36.94 4.50
C ASP A 77 -10.49 37.16 3.78
N LYS A 78 -11.31 38.10 4.25
CA LYS A 78 -12.64 38.38 3.69
C LYS A 78 -12.55 38.68 2.19
N SER A 79 -11.57 39.49 1.79
CA SER A 79 -11.33 39.86 0.39
C SER A 79 -10.96 38.65 -0.46
N GLN A 80 -10.14 37.74 0.06
CA GLN A 80 -9.72 36.54 -0.65
C GLN A 80 -10.86 35.53 -0.79
N ALA A 81 -11.70 35.36 0.23
CA ALA A 81 -12.89 34.50 0.17
C ALA A 81 -13.85 34.96 -0.93
N LEU A 82 -14.05 36.27 -1.08
CA LEU A 82 -14.90 36.86 -2.12
C LEU A 82 -14.35 36.58 -3.52
N LEU A 83 -13.03 36.78 -3.71
CA LEU A 83 -12.36 36.51 -4.98
C LEU A 83 -12.45 35.03 -5.40
N ASP A 84 -12.26 34.11 -4.46
CA ASP A 84 -12.32 32.67 -4.71
C ASP A 84 -13.74 32.20 -5.09
N ILE A 85 -14.78 32.81 -4.50
CA ILE A 85 -16.17 32.48 -4.82
C ILE A 85 -16.58 33.07 -6.18
N LEU A 86 -16.24 34.33 -6.43
CA LEU A 86 -16.58 35.01 -7.68
C LEU A 86 -15.88 34.37 -8.89
N SER A 87 -14.63 33.94 -8.73
CA SER A 87 -13.91 33.20 -9.77
C SER A 87 -14.50 31.81 -10.04
N LYS A 88 -14.92 31.09 -9.00
CA LYS A 88 -15.59 29.77 -9.16
C LYS A 88 -16.97 29.86 -9.81
N LEU A 89 -17.68 30.96 -9.59
CA LEU A 89 -19.04 31.18 -10.09
C LEU A 89 -19.08 32.02 -11.39
N ASN A 90 -17.93 32.48 -11.89
CA ASN A 90 -17.81 33.42 -13.02
C ASN A 90 -18.68 34.68 -12.87
N LEU A 91 -18.79 35.21 -11.64
CA LEU A 91 -19.60 36.39 -11.33
C LEU A 91 -18.75 37.67 -11.27
N PRO A 92 -19.25 38.82 -11.75
CA PRO A 92 -18.54 40.09 -11.64
C PRO A 92 -18.55 40.63 -10.20
N GLN A 93 -17.41 41.17 -9.73
CA GLN A 93 -17.24 41.74 -8.39
C GLN A 93 -18.20 42.91 -8.06
N GLN A 94 -18.68 43.60 -9.08
CA GLN A 94 -19.42 44.86 -8.98
C GLN A 94 -20.84 44.72 -8.41
N GLN A 95 -21.34 43.50 -8.17
CA GLN A 95 -22.70 43.26 -7.68
C GLN A 95 -22.85 43.37 -6.14
N PHE A 96 -21.76 43.49 -5.39
CA PHE A 96 -21.79 43.55 -3.92
C PHE A 96 -21.19 44.88 -3.41
N SER A 97 -22.02 45.71 -2.76
CA SER A 97 -21.59 47.02 -2.20
C SER A 97 -20.74 46.88 -0.93
N GLU A 98 -20.94 45.80 -0.16
CA GLU A 98 -20.12 45.43 0.99
C GLU A 98 -19.82 43.92 0.94
N ASN A 99 -18.69 43.50 1.52
CA ASN A 99 -18.29 42.09 1.53
C ASN A 99 -19.07 41.33 2.62
N PRO A 100 -20.00 40.42 2.26
CA PRO A 100 -20.85 39.73 3.24
C PRO A 100 -20.14 38.53 3.88
N LEU A 101 -18.89 38.23 3.52
CA LEU A 101 -18.20 37.03 3.96
C LEU A 101 -17.41 37.29 5.25
N PRO A 102 -17.61 36.46 6.29
CA PRO A 102 -16.78 36.53 7.48
C PRO A 102 -15.37 35.99 7.20
N TYR A 103 -14.46 36.21 8.15
CA TYR A 103 -13.18 35.51 8.13
C TYR A 103 -13.41 33.99 8.18
N SER A 104 -12.56 33.21 7.51
CA SER A 104 -12.68 31.75 7.53
C SER A 104 -11.33 31.05 7.60
N LEU A 105 -11.36 29.80 8.07
CA LEU A 105 -10.23 28.89 8.09
C LEU A 105 -10.52 27.68 7.21
N GLU A 106 -9.55 27.32 6.37
CA GLU A 106 -9.44 26.02 5.74
C GLU A 106 -8.52 25.14 6.59
N ILE A 107 -9.09 24.10 7.19
CA ILE A 107 -8.37 23.16 8.05
C ILE A 107 -8.26 21.83 7.32
N PHE A 108 -7.03 21.35 7.13
CA PHE A 108 -6.78 20.00 6.60
C PHE A 108 -6.51 19.07 7.78
N LEU A 109 -7.21 17.95 7.81
CA LEU A 109 -7.06 16.93 8.86
C LEU A 109 -6.01 15.90 8.49
N LYS A 110 -5.36 15.32 9.50
CA LYS A 110 -4.46 14.18 9.28
C LYS A 110 -5.25 12.95 8.81
N PRO A 111 -4.66 12.06 7.98
CA PRO A 111 -5.35 10.89 7.41
C PRO A 111 -6.05 10.00 8.46
N GLN A 112 -5.42 9.82 9.62
CA GLN A 112 -5.93 9.01 10.72
C GLN A 112 -7.21 9.58 11.37
N PHE A 113 -7.32 10.91 11.45
CA PHE A 113 -8.51 11.57 12.01
C PHE A 113 -9.60 11.75 10.95
N ALA A 114 -9.21 11.86 9.68
CA ALA A 114 -10.13 11.89 8.55
C ALA A 114 -10.69 10.50 8.17
N ALA A 115 -10.16 9.43 8.75
CA ALA A 115 -10.57 8.06 8.46
C ALA A 115 -11.97 7.72 9.02
N GLU A 116 -12.29 8.26 10.19
CA GLU A 116 -13.46 7.83 10.96
C GLU A 116 -14.51 8.94 11.03
N PRO A 117 -15.78 8.66 10.67
CA PRO A 117 -16.87 9.63 10.80
C PRO A 117 -17.06 10.13 12.24
N SER A 118 -16.79 9.29 13.24
CA SER A 118 -16.83 9.61 14.67
C SER A 118 -15.82 10.71 15.05
N ASN A 119 -14.59 10.63 14.52
CA ASN A 119 -13.54 11.63 14.72
C ASN A 119 -13.91 12.96 14.09
N ILE A 120 -14.48 12.92 12.89
CA ILE A 120 -14.97 14.12 12.20
C ILE A 120 -16.07 14.82 13.00
N ASN A 121 -17.05 14.06 13.51
CA ASN A 121 -18.12 14.60 14.35
C ASN A 121 -17.59 15.15 15.68
N SER A 122 -16.57 14.52 16.26
CA SER A 122 -15.94 14.99 17.50
C SER A 122 -15.20 16.31 17.28
N ILE A 123 -14.43 16.42 16.18
CA ILE A 123 -13.75 17.65 15.77
C ILE A 123 -14.76 18.78 15.51
N GLU A 124 -15.88 18.48 14.86
CA GLU A 124 -16.96 19.46 14.65
C GLU A 124 -17.48 20.03 15.97
N LYS A 125 -17.75 19.16 16.96
CA LYS A 125 -18.21 19.58 18.28
C LYS A 125 -17.16 20.43 19.00
N THR A 126 -15.90 20.02 18.96
CA THR A 126 -14.80 20.77 19.57
C THR A 126 -14.66 22.16 18.95
N PHE A 127 -14.72 22.27 17.62
CA PHE A 127 -14.64 23.58 16.96
C PHE A 127 -15.87 24.43 17.23
N LYS A 128 -17.08 23.87 17.16
CA LYS A 128 -18.32 24.62 17.47
C LYS A 128 -18.40 25.10 18.93
N SER A 129 -17.68 24.49 19.86
CA SER A 129 -17.68 24.92 21.27
C SER A 129 -16.97 26.26 21.52
N ASN A 130 -16.20 26.77 20.56
CA ASN A 130 -15.50 28.03 20.69
C ASN A 130 -16.44 29.23 20.46
N SER A 131 -16.41 30.22 21.35
CA SER A 131 -17.24 31.43 21.28
C SER A 131 -16.99 32.29 20.03
N LEU A 132 -15.81 32.19 19.41
CA LEU A 132 -15.41 32.93 18.21
C LEU A 132 -15.97 32.35 16.90
N ILE A 133 -16.43 31.09 16.93
CA ILE A 133 -16.89 30.36 15.74
C ILE A 133 -18.39 30.55 15.56
N ASP A 134 -18.81 30.80 14.32
CA ASP A 134 -20.21 30.89 13.92
C ASP A 134 -20.69 29.55 13.33
N GLU A 135 -20.02 29.10 12.26
CA GLU A 135 -20.38 27.88 11.54
C GLU A 135 -19.15 27.01 11.25
N VAL A 136 -19.31 25.69 11.32
CA VAL A 136 -18.30 24.71 10.87
C VAL A 136 -18.94 23.89 9.77
N ARG A 137 -18.45 24.01 8.54
CA ARG A 137 -18.89 23.24 7.38
C ARG A 137 -17.90 22.14 7.06
N ILE A 138 -18.32 20.91 7.31
CA ILE A 138 -17.58 19.71 6.95
C ILE A 138 -18.34 19.00 5.85
N PRO A 139 -17.72 18.74 4.68
CA PRO A 139 -18.33 17.93 3.63
C PRO A 139 -18.33 16.44 4.05
N LYS A 140 -19.20 16.06 4.99
CA LYS A 140 -19.27 14.72 5.58
C LYS A 140 -19.45 13.63 4.52
N GLY A 141 -20.24 13.89 3.48
CA GLY A 141 -20.42 12.96 2.36
C GLY A 141 -19.12 12.68 1.59
N LEU A 142 -18.25 13.69 1.39
CA LEU A 142 -16.97 13.50 0.72
C LEU A 142 -16.01 12.67 1.58
N PHE A 143 -15.93 12.96 2.88
CA PHE A 143 -15.13 12.16 3.81
C PHE A 143 -15.63 10.72 3.89
N ALA A 144 -16.94 10.50 4.00
CA ALA A 144 -17.53 9.17 4.04
C ALA A 144 -17.24 8.38 2.74
N ASN A 145 -17.44 9.00 1.57
CA ASN A 145 -17.19 8.37 0.28
C ASN A 145 -15.71 8.01 0.08
N ILE A 146 -14.79 8.93 0.39
CA ILE A 146 -13.34 8.67 0.30
C ILE A 146 -12.93 7.61 1.32
N SER A 147 -13.48 7.66 2.54
CA SER A 147 -13.16 6.68 3.57
C SER A 147 -13.60 5.27 3.16
N GLN A 148 -14.86 5.12 2.75
CA GLN A 148 -15.42 3.87 2.27
C GLN A 148 -14.64 3.31 1.07
N THR A 149 -14.34 4.15 0.07
CA THR A 149 -13.58 3.72 -1.11
C THR A 149 -12.19 3.19 -0.74
N THR A 150 -11.51 3.88 0.18
CA THR A 150 -10.18 3.47 0.64
C THR A 150 -10.25 2.16 1.43
N LEU A 151 -11.23 2.00 2.31
CA LEU A 151 -11.42 0.79 3.11
C LEU A 151 -11.73 -0.42 2.20
N THR A 152 -12.70 -0.28 1.29
CA THR A 152 -13.03 -1.33 0.32
C THR A 152 -11.83 -1.70 -0.55
N PHE A 153 -11.04 -0.72 -1.01
CA PHE A 153 -9.84 -1.01 -1.81
C PHE A 153 -8.75 -1.72 -0.99
N LYS A 154 -8.58 -1.36 0.28
CA LYS A 154 -7.64 -2.02 1.19
C LYS A 154 -8.03 -3.47 1.45
N GLU A 155 -9.31 -3.73 1.72
CA GLU A 155 -9.85 -5.08 1.89
C GLU A 155 -9.65 -5.93 0.61
N PHE A 156 -9.99 -5.36 -0.55
CA PHE A 156 -9.74 -6.00 -1.84
C PHE A 156 -8.25 -6.32 -2.05
N SER A 157 -7.35 -5.40 -1.70
CA SER A 157 -5.90 -5.58 -1.80
C SER A 157 -5.43 -6.79 -0.98
N TYR A 158 -5.93 -6.95 0.25
CA TYR A 158 -5.58 -8.09 1.11
C TYR A 158 -6.11 -9.41 0.58
N VAL A 159 -7.36 -9.44 0.10
CA VAL A 159 -7.95 -10.64 -0.50
C VAL A 159 -7.14 -11.07 -1.72
N LEU A 160 -6.78 -10.12 -2.60
CA LEU A 160 -6.02 -10.39 -3.82
C LEU A 160 -4.63 -10.97 -3.53
N ILE A 161 -3.90 -10.39 -2.57
CA ILE A 161 -2.58 -10.91 -2.14
C ILE A 161 -2.73 -12.31 -1.53
N GLY A 162 -3.77 -12.53 -0.70
CA GLY A 162 -4.06 -13.84 -0.12
C GLY A 162 -4.30 -14.92 -1.17
N VAL A 163 -5.05 -14.59 -2.24
CA VAL A 163 -5.28 -15.49 -3.38
C VAL A 163 -3.96 -15.83 -4.09
N PHE A 164 -3.08 -14.85 -4.34
CA PHE A 164 -1.80 -15.13 -4.98
C PHE A 164 -0.88 -16.02 -4.15
N ILE A 165 -0.82 -15.81 -2.83
CA ILE A 165 -0.03 -16.69 -1.94
C ILE A 165 -0.60 -18.10 -1.93
N LEU A 166 -1.94 -18.25 -1.90
CA LEU A 166 -2.57 -19.57 -1.94
C LEU A 166 -2.28 -20.30 -3.26
N LEU A 167 -2.35 -19.59 -4.38
CA LEU A 167 -1.99 -20.13 -5.70
C LEU A 167 -0.51 -20.54 -5.77
N GLU A 168 0.39 -19.72 -5.24
CA GLU A 168 1.82 -20.03 -5.13
C GLU A 168 2.02 -21.34 -4.37
N ILE A 169 1.41 -21.49 -3.18
CA ILE A 169 1.55 -22.68 -2.34
C ILE A 169 1.11 -23.94 -3.11
N ILE A 170 -0.06 -23.89 -3.76
CA ILE A 170 -0.60 -25.04 -4.51
C ILE A 170 0.34 -25.41 -5.66
N ILE A 171 0.76 -24.43 -6.45
CA ILE A 171 1.59 -24.66 -7.63
C ILE A 171 3.00 -25.12 -7.23
N LEU A 172 3.59 -24.54 -6.18
CA LEU A 172 4.86 -24.99 -5.64
C LEU A 172 4.77 -26.42 -5.10
N ALA A 173 3.73 -26.77 -4.34
CA ALA A 173 3.56 -28.13 -3.83
C ALA A 173 3.48 -29.16 -4.98
N LEU A 174 2.71 -28.84 -6.03
CA LEU A 174 2.60 -29.68 -7.22
C LEU A 174 3.95 -29.84 -7.95
N LEU A 175 4.67 -28.74 -8.16
CA LEU A 175 5.97 -28.75 -8.83
C LEU A 175 7.02 -29.53 -8.04
N LEU A 176 7.04 -29.37 -6.72
CA LEU A 176 7.95 -30.12 -5.85
C LEU A 176 7.68 -31.63 -5.91
N LYS A 177 6.40 -32.02 -5.92
CA LYS A 177 6.00 -33.42 -6.09
C LYS A 177 6.46 -33.99 -7.43
N ILE A 178 6.18 -33.29 -8.53
CA ILE A 178 6.63 -33.70 -9.88
C ILE A 178 8.16 -33.84 -9.92
N THR A 179 8.88 -32.91 -9.29
CA THR A 179 10.34 -32.91 -9.24
C THR A 179 10.89 -34.07 -8.44
N TYR A 180 10.25 -34.41 -7.32
CA TYR A 180 10.62 -35.56 -6.51
C TYR A 180 10.42 -36.86 -7.29
N GLU A 181 9.24 -37.05 -7.90
CA GLU A 181 8.93 -38.24 -8.71
C GLU A 181 9.90 -38.42 -9.88
N HIS A 182 10.26 -37.32 -10.56
CA HIS A 182 11.24 -37.38 -11.65
C HIS A 182 12.64 -37.87 -11.21
N LYS A 183 12.96 -37.76 -9.92
CA LYS A 183 14.22 -38.22 -9.34
C LYS A 183 14.09 -39.46 -8.47
N ARG A 184 12.88 -40.02 -8.34
CA ARG A 184 12.59 -41.14 -7.46
C ARG A 184 13.53 -42.31 -7.67
N ASP A 185 13.72 -42.76 -8.91
CA ASP A 185 14.64 -43.86 -9.23
C ASP A 185 16.08 -43.60 -8.77
N SER A 186 16.52 -42.35 -8.80
CA SER A 186 17.86 -41.97 -8.34
C SER A 186 17.94 -42.01 -6.81
N TYR A 187 16.89 -41.58 -6.12
CA TYR A 187 16.83 -41.62 -4.66
C TYR A 187 16.69 -43.05 -4.13
N ASP A 188 15.88 -43.89 -4.78
CA ASP A 188 15.71 -45.29 -4.39
C ASP A 188 17.02 -46.08 -4.55
N LYS A 189 17.81 -45.81 -5.60
CA LYS A 189 19.17 -46.36 -5.72
C LYS A 189 20.08 -45.96 -4.54
N LEU A 190 20.00 -44.72 -4.07
CA LEU A 190 20.79 -44.27 -2.91
C LEU A 190 20.34 -44.96 -1.62
N LYS A 191 19.04 -45.25 -1.46
CA LYS A 191 18.51 -46.01 -0.32
C LYS A 191 19.04 -47.44 -0.30
N LEU A 192 19.09 -48.11 -1.46
CA LEU A 192 19.64 -49.47 -1.58
C LEU A 192 21.14 -49.53 -1.21
N LEU A 193 21.87 -48.44 -1.39
CA LEU A 193 23.27 -48.29 -0.96
C LEU A 193 23.42 -47.94 0.53
N GLY A 194 22.34 -47.95 1.31
CA GLY A 194 22.35 -47.67 2.75
C GLY A 194 22.50 -46.18 3.11
N ILE A 195 22.25 -45.25 2.17
CA ILE A 195 22.38 -43.82 2.44
C ILE A 195 21.22 -43.34 3.33
N LYS A 196 21.57 -42.64 4.42
CA LYS A 196 20.60 -42.06 5.37
C LYS A 196 19.59 -41.15 4.66
N ARG A 197 18.29 -41.28 5.00
CA ARG A 197 17.18 -40.47 4.43
C ARG A 197 17.44 -38.95 4.48
N VAL A 198 18.00 -38.45 5.59
CA VAL A 198 18.36 -37.03 5.75
C VAL A 198 19.34 -36.54 4.67
N LYS A 199 20.29 -37.38 4.24
CA LYS A 199 21.25 -37.02 3.19
C LYS A 199 20.58 -36.93 1.82
N ILE A 200 19.59 -37.80 1.56
CA ILE A 200 18.75 -37.74 0.34
C ILE A 200 17.91 -36.47 0.34
N PHE A 201 17.27 -36.14 1.48
CA PHE A 201 16.53 -34.89 1.65
C PHE A 201 17.40 -33.66 1.39
N LEU A 202 18.61 -33.59 1.96
CA LEU A 202 19.54 -32.48 1.73
C LEU A 202 19.94 -32.35 0.25
N MET A 203 20.08 -33.46 -0.48
CA MET A 203 20.36 -33.43 -1.93
C MET A 203 19.17 -32.90 -2.73
N PHE A 204 17.94 -33.27 -2.34
CA PHE A 204 16.71 -32.71 -2.91
C PHE A 204 16.58 -31.21 -2.62
N LEU A 205 16.80 -30.82 -1.36
CA LEU A 205 16.72 -29.44 -0.90
C LEU A 205 17.73 -28.55 -1.62
N LYS A 206 18.99 -28.98 -1.72
CA LYS A 206 20.05 -28.26 -2.43
C LYS A 206 19.67 -28.01 -3.89
N HIS A 207 19.01 -28.97 -4.54
CA HIS A 207 18.58 -28.85 -5.92
C HIS A 207 17.51 -27.76 -6.09
N ILE A 208 16.53 -27.72 -5.20
CA ILE A 208 15.43 -26.74 -5.22
C ILE A 208 15.92 -25.36 -4.80
N PHE A 209 16.74 -25.30 -3.74
CA PHE A 209 17.33 -24.07 -3.23
C PHE A 209 18.10 -23.32 -4.32
N LEU A 210 18.84 -24.04 -5.17
CA LEU A 210 19.59 -23.40 -6.24
C LEU A 210 18.66 -22.76 -7.27
N SER A 211 17.54 -23.42 -7.62
CA SER A 211 16.51 -22.84 -8.50
C SER A 211 15.87 -21.60 -7.87
N TRP A 212 15.53 -21.65 -6.58
CA TRP A 212 14.99 -20.50 -5.84
C TRP A 212 15.99 -19.33 -5.77
N PHE A 213 17.26 -19.62 -5.51
CA PHE A 213 18.30 -18.60 -5.42
C PHE A 213 18.44 -17.84 -6.74
N PHE A 214 18.53 -18.55 -7.87
CA PHE A 214 18.59 -17.92 -9.18
C PHE A 214 17.29 -17.19 -9.55
N ALA A 215 16.13 -17.74 -9.18
CA ALA A 215 14.85 -17.07 -9.38
C ALA A 215 14.77 -15.76 -8.59
N SER A 216 15.19 -15.76 -7.32
CA SER A 216 15.23 -14.58 -6.46
C SER A 216 16.19 -13.51 -6.99
N LEU A 217 17.39 -13.91 -7.41
CA LEU A 217 18.36 -12.98 -7.97
C LEU A 217 17.82 -12.33 -9.26
N LEU A 218 17.25 -13.13 -10.16
CA LEU A 218 16.62 -12.63 -11.38
C LEU A 218 15.40 -11.76 -11.09
N ALA A 219 14.59 -12.10 -10.10
CA ALA A 219 13.41 -11.34 -9.72
C ALA A 219 13.79 -9.94 -9.22
N VAL A 220 14.84 -9.83 -8.41
CA VAL A 220 15.34 -8.53 -7.94
C VAL A 220 15.86 -7.69 -9.10
N ILE A 221 16.66 -8.28 -10.00
CA ILE A 221 17.24 -7.55 -11.15
C ILE A 221 16.12 -7.09 -12.09
N LEU A 222 15.27 -8.01 -12.55
CA LEU A 222 14.18 -7.70 -13.48
C LEU A 222 13.15 -6.78 -12.86
N GLY A 223 12.76 -7.02 -11.61
CA GLY A 223 11.82 -6.18 -10.88
C GLY A 223 12.35 -4.76 -10.71
N SER A 224 13.63 -4.59 -10.38
CA SER A 224 14.25 -3.26 -10.28
C SER A 224 14.28 -2.53 -11.61
N ILE A 225 14.59 -3.23 -12.72
CA ILE A 225 14.56 -2.64 -14.07
C ILE A 225 13.14 -2.21 -14.44
N ILE A 226 12.15 -3.08 -14.22
CA ILE A 226 10.73 -2.78 -14.50
C ILE A 226 10.28 -1.56 -13.69
N MET A 227 10.63 -1.48 -12.42
CA MET A 227 10.27 -0.35 -11.55
C MET A 227 10.97 0.95 -11.96
N PHE A 228 12.25 0.88 -12.36
CA PHE A 228 12.96 2.03 -12.90
C PHE A 228 12.29 2.57 -14.17
N LEU A 229 11.92 1.69 -15.11
CA LEU A 229 11.20 2.08 -16.32
C LEU A 229 9.81 2.65 -16.01
N TYR A 230 9.09 2.05 -15.06
CA TYR A 230 7.77 2.50 -14.62
C TYR A 230 7.81 3.92 -14.04
N ILE A 231 8.77 4.22 -13.17
CA ILE A 231 8.92 5.54 -12.56
C ILE A 231 9.23 6.60 -13.64
N ASN A 232 10.12 6.29 -14.57
CA ASN A 232 10.48 7.19 -15.67
C ASN A 232 9.33 7.42 -16.66
N TYR A 233 8.49 6.42 -16.89
CA TYR A 233 7.37 6.52 -17.83
C TYR A 233 6.25 7.42 -17.30
N ILE A 234 5.90 7.32 -16.00
CA ILE A 234 4.70 7.99 -15.47
C ILE A 234 4.97 9.45 -15.11
N ASN A 235 6.24 9.91 -15.01
CA ASN A 235 6.57 11.29 -14.62
C ASN A 235 5.76 11.75 -13.40
N LEU A 236 5.47 10.83 -12.46
CA LEU A 236 4.76 11.19 -11.23
C LEU A 236 5.55 12.27 -10.53
N VAL A 237 4.83 13.29 -10.04
CA VAL A 237 5.35 14.37 -9.20
C VAL A 237 6.42 13.79 -8.27
N PRO A 238 7.65 14.34 -8.24
CA PRO A 238 8.84 13.72 -7.64
C PRO A 238 8.66 13.26 -6.18
N VAL A 239 7.64 13.79 -5.51
CA VAL A 239 7.20 13.42 -4.15
C VAL A 239 6.90 11.93 -3.96
N TYR A 240 6.39 11.21 -4.97
CA TYR A 240 5.99 9.79 -4.81
C TYR A 240 7.02 8.76 -5.34
N GLN A 241 8.10 9.21 -5.98
CA GLN A 241 9.07 8.29 -6.61
C GLN A 241 9.84 7.45 -5.59
N ASN A 242 10.28 8.08 -4.49
CA ASN A 242 11.01 7.38 -3.43
C ASN A 242 10.13 6.38 -2.69
N ASP A 243 8.86 6.71 -2.46
CA ASP A 243 7.91 5.83 -1.77
C ASP A 243 7.68 4.53 -2.55
N ILE A 244 7.61 4.61 -3.88
CA ILE A 244 7.44 3.45 -4.77
C ILE A 244 8.66 2.52 -4.68
N LEU A 245 9.87 3.09 -4.72
CA LEU A 245 11.11 2.31 -4.71
C LEU A 245 11.33 1.62 -3.35
N ILE A 246 11.09 2.35 -2.25
CA ILE A 246 11.20 1.83 -0.89
C ILE A 246 10.15 0.74 -0.65
N SER A 247 8.92 0.95 -1.11
CA SER A 247 7.84 -0.04 -1.03
C SER A 247 8.20 -1.33 -1.76
N PHE A 248 8.71 -1.23 -2.98
CA PHE A 248 9.14 -2.39 -3.75
C PHE A 248 10.28 -3.15 -3.06
N GLY A 249 11.31 -2.45 -2.60
CA GLY A 249 12.43 -3.05 -1.88
C GLY A 249 12.01 -3.76 -0.59
N ALA A 250 11.17 -3.10 0.22
CA ALA A 250 10.68 -3.65 1.48
C ALA A 250 9.74 -4.85 1.26
N SER A 251 8.75 -4.73 0.37
CA SER A 251 7.79 -5.81 0.11
C SER A 251 8.41 -6.99 -0.62
N GLY A 252 9.25 -6.72 -1.63
CA GLY A 252 9.98 -7.77 -2.35
C GLY A 252 10.99 -8.49 -1.45
N GLY A 253 11.73 -7.77 -0.61
CA GLY A 253 12.63 -8.38 0.36
C GLY A 253 11.92 -9.29 1.37
N LEU A 254 10.81 -8.81 1.94
CA LEU A 254 9.99 -9.58 2.86
C LEU A 254 9.39 -10.82 2.19
N TYR A 255 8.95 -10.68 0.94
CA TYR A 255 8.37 -11.79 0.19
C TYR A 255 9.41 -12.84 -0.21
N ILE A 256 10.65 -12.46 -0.52
CA ILE A 256 11.75 -13.42 -0.75
C ILE A 256 11.98 -14.30 0.49
N VAL A 257 12.01 -13.69 1.68
CA VAL A 257 12.15 -14.42 2.95
C VAL A 257 10.96 -15.35 3.17
N PHE A 258 9.74 -14.85 2.93
CA PHE A 258 8.52 -15.65 3.08
C PHE A 258 8.48 -16.83 2.10
N SER A 259 8.80 -16.61 0.83
CA SER A 259 8.87 -17.65 -0.20
C SER A 259 9.94 -18.69 0.12
N PHE A 260 11.08 -18.30 0.71
CA PHE A 260 12.07 -19.25 1.22
C PHE A 260 11.51 -20.16 2.31
N ILE A 261 10.76 -19.59 3.26
CA ILE A 261 10.13 -20.36 4.35
C ILE A 261 9.09 -21.34 3.77
N ILE A 262 8.21 -20.85 2.89
CA ILE A 262 7.23 -21.69 2.18
C ILE A 262 7.93 -22.86 1.48
N LEU A 263 9.01 -22.56 0.77
CA LEU A 263 9.79 -23.55 0.04
C LEU A 263 10.36 -24.64 0.97
N MET A 264 10.95 -24.24 2.10
CA MET A 264 11.48 -25.17 3.08
C MET A 264 10.37 -26.07 3.65
N VAL A 265 9.25 -25.48 4.07
CA VAL A 265 8.11 -26.21 4.65
C VAL A 265 7.51 -27.19 3.63
N LEU A 266 7.23 -26.73 2.40
CA LEU A 266 6.66 -27.58 1.36
C LEU A 266 7.63 -28.68 0.92
N SER A 267 8.92 -28.38 0.83
CA SER A 267 9.92 -29.39 0.46
C SER A 267 10.00 -30.52 1.49
N LEU A 268 9.86 -30.19 2.78
CA LEU A 268 9.82 -31.16 3.86
C LEU A 268 8.54 -32.00 3.79
N PHE A 269 7.37 -31.34 3.65
CA PHE A 269 6.08 -32.01 3.56
C PHE A 269 6.01 -32.98 2.38
N VAL A 270 6.42 -32.54 1.19
CA VAL A 270 6.45 -33.38 -0.03
C VAL A 270 7.43 -34.53 0.11
N PHE A 271 8.62 -34.29 0.69
CA PHE A 271 9.60 -35.35 0.88
C PHE A 271 9.07 -36.44 1.81
N PHE A 272 8.49 -36.09 2.96
CA PHE A 272 7.94 -37.10 3.88
C PHE A 272 6.79 -37.90 3.25
N ILE A 273 5.83 -37.24 2.59
CA ILE A 273 4.66 -37.92 2.01
C ILE A 273 5.04 -38.88 0.89
N GLU A 274 5.97 -38.50 0.01
CA GLU A 274 6.33 -39.36 -1.11
C GLU A 274 7.42 -40.39 -0.74
N ASP A 275 8.19 -40.16 0.33
CA ASP A 275 9.16 -41.13 0.85
C ASP A 275 8.51 -42.24 1.71
N GLU A 276 7.40 -41.97 2.39
CA GLU A 276 6.70 -42.91 3.29
C GLU A 276 5.85 -43.95 2.53
N LYS A 277 5.64 -43.80 1.23
CA LYS A 277 4.96 -44.80 0.38
C LYS A 277 5.81 -46.04 0.06
N ILE A 278 6.94 -46.23 0.75
CA ILE A 278 7.90 -47.34 0.59
C ILE A 278 8.33 -47.84 1.97
#